data_AF-A0A1D8RZ80-F1
#
_entry.id   AF-A0A1D8RZ80-F1
#
_cell.length_a   1.000
_cell.length_b   1.000
_cell.length_c   1.000
_cell.angle_alpha   90.00
_cell.angle_beta   90.00
_cell.angle_gamma   90.00
#
_symmetry.space_group_name_H-M   'P 1'
#
loop_
_entity.id
_entity.type
_entity.pdbx_description
1 polymer ?
#
loop_
_entity_poly.entity_id
_entity_poly.type
_entity_poly.pdbx_seq_one_letter_code
_entity_poly.pdbx_strand_id
1 'polypeptide(L)'
;MFKKILAVIGFLAFSFTASAGLITDTTNGSFIDETTGLEWMDFGINNKDTYEYVSSQLDSGDEYEGWRLATKDDVYSMMANAFLGLGARYENANNHLPGSVYVNDGEGIVGSVLYHLTDIMGYNRELNSGLNSEFQYSFGLFAGTHGLSRIEMHRMTGSYYDLAVNDDAFIMDYTNYDSKATSTSSSYSTLLIKNSSVTSVPEPSTLAIFALGIFGIASRKLLK
;
A
#
# COMPACT_ATOMS: atom_id res chain seq x y z
N MET A 1 -6.22 -61.72 -1.96
CA MET A 1 -6.30 -61.08 -0.64
C MET A 1 -5.88 -59.62 -0.77
N PHE A 2 -6.83 -58.76 -0.45
CA PHE A 2 -6.78 -57.30 -0.50
C PHE A 2 -5.74 -56.69 0.45
N LYS A 3 -5.25 -55.50 0.09
CA LYS A 3 -4.69 -54.43 0.95
C LYS A 3 -3.27 -54.63 1.50
N LYS A 4 -2.31 -53.91 0.90
CA LYS A 4 -1.42 -53.02 1.67
C LYS A 4 -1.33 -51.67 0.96
N ILE A 5 -1.63 -50.66 1.76
CA ILE A 5 -2.12 -49.35 1.40
C ILE A 5 -0.98 -48.46 0.89
N LEU A 6 -1.26 -47.77 -0.20
CA LEU A 6 -0.52 -46.63 -0.72
C LEU A 6 -0.49 -45.54 0.37
N ALA A 7 0.63 -45.37 1.07
CA ALA A 7 0.86 -44.18 1.89
C ALA A 7 1.34 -43.06 0.96
N VAL A 8 0.43 -42.52 0.15
CA VAL A 8 0.62 -41.20 -0.46
C VAL A 8 0.28 -40.20 0.63
N ILE A 9 1.29 -39.78 1.39
CA ILE A 9 1.20 -38.59 2.22
C ILE A 9 1.10 -37.43 1.23
N GLY A 10 -0.15 -37.07 0.91
CA GLY A 10 -0.47 -35.80 0.29
C GLY A 10 -0.09 -34.71 1.28
N PHE A 11 1.12 -34.18 1.14
CA PHE A 11 1.43 -32.87 1.67
C PHE A 11 0.61 -31.91 0.81
N LEU A 12 -0.57 -31.53 1.32
CA LEU A 12 -1.29 -30.34 0.90
C LEU A 12 -0.33 -29.17 1.15
N ALA A 13 0.54 -28.90 0.18
CA ALA A 13 1.08 -27.58 -0.01
C ALA A 13 -0.11 -26.72 -0.46
N PHE A 14 -0.88 -26.24 0.52
CA PHE A 14 -1.50 -24.95 0.36
C PHE A 14 -0.32 -24.01 0.11
N SER A 15 -0.10 -23.70 -1.16
CA SER A 15 0.71 -22.54 -1.52
C SER A 15 0.01 -21.37 -0.85
N PHE A 16 0.50 -20.98 0.32
CA PHE A 16 0.36 -19.60 0.72
C PHE A 16 1.01 -18.83 -0.41
N THR A 17 0.19 -18.22 -1.27
CA THR A 17 0.59 -16.95 -1.85
C THR A 17 0.82 -16.08 -0.63
N ALA A 18 2.04 -16.06 -0.11
CA ALA A 18 2.47 -14.92 0.66
C ALA A 18 2.22 -13.75 -0.29
N SER A 19 1.25 -12.91 0.04
CA SER A 19 1.20 -11.55 -0.51
C SER A 19 2.45 -10.89 0.06
N ALA A 20 3.61 -11.19 -0.53
CA ALA A 20 4.80 -10.38 -0.36
C ALA A 20 4.36 -9.00 -0.83
N GLY A 21 4.36 -8.04 0.08
CA GLY A 21 3.60 -6.79 -0.03
C GLY A 21 3.70 -6.20 -1.43
N LEU A 22 2.55 -5.97 -2.06
CA LEU A 22 2.46 -5.20 -3.31
C LEU A 22 3.09 -3.81 -3.13
N ILE A 23 3.24 -3.37 -1.88
CA ILE A 23 3.97 -2.18 -1.48
C ILE A 23 5.24 -2.58 -0.71
N THR A 24 6.40 -2.07 -1.15
CA THR A 24 7.70 -2.25 -0.50
C THR A 24 8.24 -0.91 -0.02
N ASP A 25 8.58 -0.81 1.27
CA ASP A 25 9.22 0.37 1.85
C ASP A 25 10.64 0.59 1.28
N THR A 26 11.01 1.85 1.08
CA THR A 26 12.40 2.23 0.82
C THR A 26 12.95 2.99 2.03
N THR A 27 14.25 2.88 2.29
CA THR A 27 14.87 3.59 3.42
C THR A 27 14.95 5.12 3.26
N ASN A 28 14.35 5.69 2.21
CA ASN A 28 14.58 7.07 1.76
C ASN A 28 13.32 7.95 1.78
N GLY A 29 12.30 7.59 2.58
CA GLY A 29 11.06 8.38 2.64
C GLY A 29 10.19 8.18 1.40
N SER A 30 10.13 6.95 0.91
CA SER A 30 9.32 6.55 -0.24
C SER A 30 9.02 5.06 -0.17
N PHE A 31 7.98 4.62 -0.87
CA PHE A 31 7.61 3.22 -1.06
C PHE A 31 7.41 2.87 -2.53
N ILE A 32 7.47 1.61 -2.90
CA ILE A 32 7.30 1.12 -4.28
C ILE A 32 6.01 0.31 -4.38
N ASP A 33 5.14 0.66 -5.31
CA ASP A 33 4.08 -0.25 -5.78
C ASP A 33 4.66 -1.21 -6.81
N GLU A 34 4.93 -2.44 -6.37
CA GLU A 34 5.53 -3.53 -7.16
C GLU A 34 4.66 -3.93 -8.37
N THR A 35 3.37 -3.60 -8.35
CA THR A 35 2.45 -3.86 -9.48
C THR A 35 2.73 -2.94 -10.65
N THR A 36 2.98 -1.66 -10.36
CA THR A 36 3.17 -0.61 -11.36
C THR A 36 4.64 -0.27 -11.57
N GLY A 37 5.51 -0.65 -10.64
CA GLY A 37 6.91 -0.25 -10.59
C GLY A 37 7.09 1.24 -10.29
N LEU A 38 6.07 1.91 -9.78
CA LEU A 38 6.15 3.32 -9.40
C LEU A 38 6.64 3.44 -7.95
N GLU A 39 7.62 4.31 -7.75
CA GLU A 39 8.05 4.74 -6.42
C GLU A 39 7.28 6.00 -6.04
N TRP A 40 6.69 5.99 -4.86
CA TRP A 40 5.83 7.00 -4.27
C TRP A 40 6.55 7.65 -3.09
N MET A 41 6.55 8.97 -3.02
CA MET A 41 7.07 9.67 -1.85
C MET A 41 6.14 9.45 -0.65
N ASP A 42 6.73 9.21 0.52
CA ASP A 42 5.97 8.98 1.75
C ASP A 42 5.18 10.22 2.17
N PHE A 43 4.07 9.98 2.85
CA PHE A 43 3.35 11.05 3.52
C PHE A 43 4.22 11.67 4.62
N GLY A 44 4.15 12.99 4.73
CA GLY A 44 4.92 13.75 5.72
C GLY A 44 6.29 14.26 5.23
N ILE A 45 6.76 13.84 4.06
CA ILE A 45 8.05 14.32 3.52
C ILE A 45 7.95 15.75 2.98
N ASN A 46 6.92 16.04 2.18
CA ASN A 46 6.71 17.33 1.53
C ASN A 46 5.55 18.15 2.14
N ASN A 47 5.05 17.78 3.31
CA ASN A 47 3.88 18.42 3.93
C ASN A 47 4.17 19.81 4.53
N LYS A 48 5.44 20.22 4.61
CA LYS A 48 5.85 21.59 4.94
C LYS A 48 5.48 22.58 3.84
N ASP A 49 5.33 22.09 2.60
CA ASP A 49 5.16 22.90 1.40
C ASP A 49 3.72 22.86 0.88
N THR A 50 3.36 23.85 0.06
CA THR A 50 2.06 23.87 -0.62
C THR A 50 2.11 23.04 -1.90
N TYR A 51 0.94 22.62 -2.39
CA TYR A 51 0.85 21.91 -3.68
C TYR A 51 1.44 22.75 -4.82
N GLU A 52 1.15 24.05 -4.86
CA GLU A 52 1.70 24.95 -5.88
C GLU A 52 3.23 25.04 -5.80
N TYR A 53 3.80 25.15 -4.60
CA TYR A 53 5.25 25.14 -4.44
C TYR A 53 5.85 23.82 -4.94
N VAL A 54 5.36 22.68 -4.46
CA VAL A 54 5.86 21.36 -4.87
C VAL A 54 5.78 21.19 -6.39
N SER A 55 4.66 21.56 -7.02
CA SER A 55 4.50 21.48 -8.47
C SER A 55 5.46 22.38 -9.26
N SER A 56 5.91 23.50 -8.65
CA SER A 56 6.89 24.42 -9.23
C SER A 56 8.36 24.01 -9.00
N GLN A 57 8.61 22.89 -8.34
CA GLN A 57 9.94 22.45 -7.91
C GLN A 57 10.32 21.08 -8.50
N LEU A 58 9.77 20.74 -9.67
CA LEU A 58 9.97 19.45 -10.34
C LEU A 58 11.01 19.52 -11.48
N ASP A 59 11.47 20.72 -11.84
CA ASP A 59 12.43 20.92 -12.93
C ASP A 59 13.87 20.55 -12.49
N SER A 60 14.78 20.48 -13.46
CA SER A 60 16.17 20.11 -13.17
C SER A 60 16.86 21.18 -12.32
N GLY A 61 17.48 20.75 -11.22
CA GLY A 61 18.10 21.61 -10.22
C GLY A 61 17.19 22.05 -9.07
N ASP A 62 15.89 21.73 -9.10
CA ASP A 62 14.94 22.05 -8.02
C ASP A 62 14.85 20.95 -6.94
N GLU A 63 14.13 21.24 -5.85
CA GLU A 63 14.04 20.38 -4.65
C GLU A 63 13.50 18.97 -4.94
N TYR A 64 12.58 18.84 -5.89
CA TYR A 64 11.92 17.58 -6.24
C TYR A 64 12.31 17.09 -7.65
N GLU A 65 13.51 17.44 -8.13
CA GLU A 65 14.04 16.95 -9.42
C GLU A 65 13.91 15.41 -9.54
N GLY A 66 13.43 14.95 -10.69
CA GLY A 66 13.26 13.53 -11.01
C GLY A 66 11.94 12.93 -10.52
N TRP A 67 11.18 13.64 -9.70
CA TRP A 67 9.80 13.32 -9.38
C TRP A 67 8.83 13.96 -10.38
N ARG A 68 7.60 13.43 -10.44
CA ARG A 68 6.47 14.05 -11.13
C ARG A 68 5.23 14.01 -10.25
N LEU A 69 4.27 14.88 -10.53
CA LEU A 69 2.94 14.77 -9.93
C LEU A 69 2.31 13.42 -10.31
N ALA A 70 1.68 12.78 -9.33
CA ALA A 70 0.84 11.61 -9.57
C ALA A 70 -0.40 12.03 -10.37
N THR A 71 -0.73 11.27 -11.42
CA THR A 71 -2.01 11.44 -12.10
C THR A 71 -3.12 10.76 -11.30
N LYS A 72 -4.37 11.11 -11.60
CA LYS A 72 -5.53 10.42 -11.02
C LYS A 72 -5.43 8.90 -11.17
N ASP A 73 -5.08 8.42 -12.37
CA ASP A 73 -5.04 6.98 -12.65
C ASP A 73 -3.90 6.28 -11.88
N ASP A 74 -2.76 6.97 -11.69
CA ASP A 74 -1.67 6.47 -10.84
C ASP A 74 -2.19 6.25 -9.40
N VAL A 75 -2.89 7.24 -8.84
CA VAL A 75 -3.41 7.21 -7.45
C VAL A 75 -4.46 6.14 -7.28
N TYR A 76 -5.40 6.04 -8.22
CA TYR A 76 -6.45 5.02 -8.18
C TYR A 76 -5.86 3.61 -8.26
N SER A 77 -4.86 3.41 -9.14
CA SER A 77 -4.18 2.13 -9.28
C SER A 77 -3.43 1.76 -8.00
N MET A 78 -2.65 2.68 -7.44
CA MET A 78 -1.91 2.46 -6.19
C MET A 78 -2.86 2.09 -5.04
N MET A 79 -3.94 2.85 -4.85
CA MET A 79 -4.91 2.57 -3.79
C MET A 79 -5.59 1.19 -3.97
N ALA A 80 -5.92 0.82 -5.20
CA ALA A 80 -6.49 -0.49 -5.50
C ALA A 80 -5.49 -1.62 -5.23
N ASN A 81 -4.25 -1.47 -5.70
CA ASN A 81 -3.18 -2.46 -5.53
C ASN A 81 -2.80 -2.64 -4.06
N ALA A 82 -2.76 -1.54 -3.30
CA ALA A 82 -2.37 -1.56 -1.90
C ALA A 82 -3.48 -2.12 -1.01
N PHE A 83 -4.73 -1.70 -1.19
CA PHE A 83 -5.76 -1.88 -0.16
C PHE A 83 -6.87 -2.89 -0.48
N LEU A 84 -7.07 -3.29 -1.74
CA LEU A 84 -8.08 -4.29 -2.08
C LEU A 84 -7.52 -5.72 -2.00
N GLY A 85 -8.37 -6.65 -1.59
CA GLY A 85 -8.02 -8.06 -1.45
C GLY A 85 -7.20 -8.40 -0.22
N LEU A 86 -7.05 -7.46 0.73
CA LEU A 86 -6.36 -7.69 2.01
C LEU A 86 -7.18 -8.53 2.98
N GLY A 87 -8.49 -8.65 2.73
CA GLY A 87 -9.41 -9.31 3.65
C GLY A 87 -9.82 -8.39 4.80
N ALA A 88 -9.86 -7.09 4.55
CA ALA A 88 -10.40 -6.12 5.50
C ALA A 88 -11.89 -6.40 5.76
N ARG A 89 -12.40 -5.92 6.91
CA ARG A 89 -13.83 -6.02 7.24
C ARG A 89 -14.74 -5.50 6.13
N TYR A 90 -14.34 -4.43 5.45
CA TYR A 90 -15.07 -3.89 4.31
C TYR A 90 -14.11 -3.33 3.27
N GLU A 91 -14.38 -3.68 2.01
CA GLU A 91 -13.64 -3.21 0.85
C GLU A 91 -14.63 -2.83 -0.25
N ASN A 92 -14.48 -1.63 -0.80
CA ASN A 92 -15.30 -1.14 -1.90
C ASN A 92 -14.40 -0.47 -2.96
N ALA A 93 -14.30 -1.09 -4.12
CA ALA A 93 -13.51 -0.59 -5.24
C ALA A 93 -14.15 0.59 -5.99
N ASN A 94 -15.41 0.94 -5.70
CA ASN A 94 -16.18 1.96 -6.40
C ASN A 94 -17.00 2.83 -5.44
N ASN A 95 -16.34 3.39 -4.42
CA ASN A 95 -16.98 4.23 -3.43
C ASN A 95 -17.22 5.65 -3.96
N HIS A 96 -18.49 6.02 -4.18
CA HIS A 96 -18.94 7.28 -4.81
C HIS A 96 -18.65 7.43 -6.31
N LEU A 97 -17.46 7.02 -6.80
CA LEU A 97 -17.07 7.04 -8.22
C LEU A 97 -16.49 5.68 -8.64
N PRO A 98 -16.44 5.37 -9.95
CA PRO A 98 -15.74 4.18 -10.44
C PRO A 98 -14.25 4.23 -10.10
N GLY A 99 -13.73 3.19 -9.43
CA GLY A 99 -12.33 3.06 -9.05
C GLY A 99 -11.91 3.81 -7.78
N SER A 100 -12.77 4.65 -7.18
CA SER A 100 -12.42 5.32 -5.91
C SER A 100 -12.56 4.35 -4.75
N VAL A 101 -11.43 3.82 -4.31
CA VAL A 101 -11.34 2.81 -3.24
C VAL A 101 -11.80 3.39 -1.91
N TYR A 102 -12.50 2.56 -1.11
CA TYR A 102 -12.70 2.73 0.32
C TYR A 102 -12.52 1.39 1.02
N VAL A 103 -11.68 1.36 2.05
CA VAL A 103 -11.41 0.18 2.86
C VAL A 103 -11.44 0.57 4.33
N ASN A 104 -12.06 -0.27 5.16
CA ASN A 104 -12.00 -0.09 6.61
C ASN A 104 -11.86 -1.42 7.36
N ASP A 105 -11.08 -1.39 8.43
CA ASP A 105 -10.79 -2.57 9.25
C ASP A 105 -10.48 -2.19 10.71
N GLY A 106 -10.35 -3.18 11.59
CA GLY A 106 -9.86 -2.99 12.96
C GLY A 106 -10.94 -2.89 14.05
N GLU A 107 -12.13 -2.34 13.77
CA GLU A 107 -13.16 -2.23 14.82
C GLU A 107 -13.61 -3.62 15.32
N GLY A 108 -13.47 -3.84 16.63
CA GLY A 108 -13.90 -5.04 17.34
C GLY A 108 -12.89 -6.19 17.33
N ILE A 109 -11.70 -6.01 16.74
CA ILE A 109 -10.64 -7.04 16.66
C ILE A 109 -9.27 -6.45 17.04
N VAL A 110 -8.33 -7.32 17.42
CA VAL A 110 -6.96 -6.87 17.75
C VAL A 110 -6.19 -6.67 16.45
N GLY A 111 -5.94 -5.41 16.11
CA GLY A 111 -5.16 -5.00 14.94
C GLY A 111 -5.99 -4.86 13.67
N SER A 112 -5.35 -4.32 12.65
CA SER A 112 -5.95 -4.02 11.35
C SER A 112 -5.04 -4.53 10.24
N VAL A 113 -5.61 -5.08 9.17
CA VAL A 113 -4.83 -5.47 7.98
C VAL A 113 -4.18 -4.28 7.28
N LEU A 114 -4.64 -3.05 7.57
CA LEU A 114 -4.10 -1.81 7.01
C LEU A 114 -2.85 -1.32 7.75
N TYR A 115 -2.57 -1.86 8.93
CA TYR A 115 -1.50 -1.38 9.82
C TYR A 115 -0.14 -1.29 9.12
N HIS A 116 0.29 -2.38 8.48
CA HIS A 116 1.60 -2.42 7.84
C HIS A 116 1.72 -1.45 6.66
N LEU A 117 0.65 -1.26 5.89
CA LEU A 117 0.66 -0.37 4.73
C LEU A 117 0.71 1.09 5.16
N THR A 118 -0.08 1.46 6.16
CA THR A 118 -0.07 2.83 6.71
C THR A 118 1.27 3.17 7.39
N ASP A 119 1.95 2.19 7.97
CA ASP A 119 3.30 2.35 8.52
C ASP A 119 4.34 2.56 7.41
N ILE A 120 4.29 1.76 6.34
CA ILE A 120 5.19 1.88 5.17
C ILE A 120 4.99 3.21 4.44
N MET A 121 3.73 3.60 4.20
CA MET A 121 3.45 4.83 3.44
C MET A 121 3.74 6.10 4.25
N GLY A 122 3.82 6.00 5.57
CA GLY A 122 4.02 7.13 6.47
C GLY A 122 2.75 7.96 6.71
N TYR A 123 2.91 9.05 7.45
CA TYR A 123 1.83 9.93 7.88
C TYR A 123 2.24 11.40 7.96
N ASN A 124 1.27 12.29 7.73
CA ASN A 124 1.46 13.73 7.80
C ASN A 124 1.44 14.25 9.24
N ARG A 125 0.62 13.63 10.08
CA ARG A 125 0.37 14.09 11.44
C ARG A 125 0.15 12.93 12.38
N GLU A 126 0.77 13.02 13.54
CA GLU A 126 0.48 12.17 14.68
C GLU A 126 -0.11 13.01 15.81
N LEU A 127 -1.11 12.46 16.49
CA LEU A 127 -1.71 12.99 17.69
C LEU A 127 -1.52 12.02 18.85
N ASN A 128 -1.41 12.59 20.05
CA ASN A 128 -1.36 11.84 21.30
C ASN A 128 -0.17 10.86 21.38
N SER A 129 0.92 11.15 20.67
CA SER A 129 2.17 10.39 20.69
C SER A 129 2.61 10.09 22.14
N GLY A 130 2.86 8.81 22.43
CA GLY A 130 3.24 8.29 23.74
C GLY A 130 2.09 8.13 24.74
N LEU A 131 0.84 8.33 24.34
CA LEU A 131 -0.34 8.09 25.16
C LEU A 131 -0.98 6.73 24.85
N ASN A 132 -2.00 6.35 25.62
CA ASN A 132 -2.72 5.07 25.48
C ASN A 132 -3.54 4.95 24.18
N SER A 133 -3.64 6.02 23.41
CA SER A 133 -4.32 6.08 22.12
C SER A 133 -3.64 7.13 21.26
N GLU A 134 -3.06 6.69 20.15
CA GLU A 134 -2.38 7.52 19.18
C GLU A 134 -3.19 7.53 17.89
N PHE A 135 -3.20 8.68 17.20
CA PHE A 135 -3.87 8.82 15.91
C PHE A 135 -2.88 9.29 14.88
N GLN A 136 -2.81 8.60 13.76
CA GLN A 136 -2.01 8.99 12.62
C GLN A 136 -2.90 9.27 11.43
N TYR A 137 -2.58 10.34 10.73
CA TYR A 137 -3.34 10.82 9.59
C TYR A 137 -2.41 11.04 8.40
N SER A 138 -2.83 10.50 7.27
CA SER A 138 -2.16 10.68 5.99
C SER A 138 -3.15 11.28 5.00
N PHE A 139 -2.84 12.48 4.49
CA PHE A 139 -3.62 13.16 3.47
C PHE A 139 -2.70 13.50 2.28
N GLY A 140 -3.06 13.03 1.10
CA GLY A 140 -2.27 13.22 -0.12
C GLY A 140 -3.07 13.93 -1.19
N LEU A 141 -2.63 15.10 -1.62
CA LEU A 141 -3.24 15.89 -2.68
C LEU A 141 -2.78 15.43 -4.06
N PHE A 142 -3.72 15.37 -5.00
CA PHE A 142 -3.45 15.09 -6.42
C PHE A 142 -4.46 15.81 -7.31
N ALA A 143 -4.15 15.95 -8.60
CA ALA A 143 -5.09 16.47 -9.58
C ALA A 143 -6.15 15.41 -9.93
N GLY A 144 -7.37 15.63 -9.47
CA GLY A 144 -8.52 14.75 -9.67
C GLY A 144 -9.48 15.22 -10.76
N THR A 145 -10.72 14.75 -10.68
CA THR A 145 -11.79 14.93 -11.65
C THR A 145 -12.33 16.36 -11.68
N HIS A 146 -12.36 17.04 -10.52
CA HIS A 146 -12.99 18.37 -10.37
C HIS A 146 -12.01 19.46 -9.95
N GLY A 147 -10.70 19.24 -10.08
CA GLY A 147 -9.65 20.07 -9.48
C GLY A 147 -8.78 19.22 -8.55
N LEU A 148 -8.17 19.81 -7.53
CA LEU A 148 -7.48 19.04 -6.51
C LEU A 148 -8.43 18.10 -5.77
N SER A 149 -7.94 16.91 -5.52
CA SER A 149 -8.58 15.84 -4.77
C SER A 149 -7.60 15.31 -3.75
N ARG A 150 -8.07 14.41 -2.88
CA ARG A 150 -7.21 13.82 -1.86
C ARG A 150 -7.45 12.34 -1.65
N ILE A 151 -6.42 11.65 -1.21
CA ILE A 151 -6.56 10.39 -0.49
C ILE A 151 -6.40 10.65 1.00
N GLU A 152 -6.98 9.78 1.81
CA GLU A 152 -7.04 9.89 3.26
C GLU A 152 -6.85 8.52 3.88
N MET A 153 -5.94 8.43 4.84
CA MET A 153 -5.74 7.25 5.65
C MET A 153 -5.75 7.64 7.12
N HIS A 154 -6.49 6.85 7.91
CA HIS A 154 -6.60 6.99 9.34
C HIS A 154 -6.10 5.73 9.99
N ARG A 155 -5.16 5.89 10.91
CA ARG A 155 -4.73 4.83 11.79
C ARG A 155 -4.91 5.26 13.23
N MET A 156 -5.41 4.36 14.04
CA MET A 156 -5.40 4.53 15.47
C MET A 156 -4.77 3.32 16.14
N THR A 157 -3.92 3.58 17.15
CA THR A 157 -3.22 2.54 17.89
C THR A 157 -3.44 2.70 19.39
N GLY A 158 -3.67 1.62 20.13
CA GLY A 158 -3.92 1.62 21.58
C GLY A 158 -5.01 0.65 22.06
N SER A 159 -4.75 -0.06 23.16
CA SER A 159 -5.45 -1.31 23.54
C SER A 159 -6.98 -1.26 23.72
N TYR A 160 -7.56 -0.12 24.09
CA TYR A 160 -9.02 0.00 24.26
C TYR A 160 -9.69 0.52 22.99
N TYR A 161 -9.02 1.40 22.27
CA TYR A 161 -9.59 2.10 21.13
C TYR A 161 -9.40 1.33 19.82
N ASP A 162 -8.35 0.52 19.69
CA ASP A 162 -8.18 -0.40 18.55
C ASP A 162 -9.39 -1.32 18.38
N LEU A 163 -10.12 -1.57 19.48
CA LEU A 163 -11.35 -2.37 19.46
C LEU A 163 -12.62 -1.56 19.14
N ALA A 164 -12.56 -0.23 19.06
CA ALA A 164 -13.72 0.66 19.05
C ALA A 164 -13.80 1.61 17.83
N VAL A 165 -12.73 1.74 17.05
CA VAL A 165 -12.72 2.59 15.83
C VAL A 165 -12.03 1.82 14.71
N ASN A 166 -12.47 2.07 13.48
CA ASN A 166 -11.82 1.50 12.31
C ASN A 166 -10.58 2.33 11.92
N ASP A 167 -9.59 1.64 11.39
CA ASP A 167 -8.64 2.23 10.46
C ASP A 167 -9.30 2.29 9.09
N ASP A 168 -9.07 3.38 8.35
CA ASP A 168 -9.70 3.64 7.06
C ASP A 168 -8.65 4.06 6.03
N ALA A 169 -8.85 3.68 4.76
CA ALA A 169 -8.11 4.22 3.62
C ALA A 169 -9.06 4.46 2.44
N PHE A 170 -9.10 5.69 1.91
CA PHE A 170 -10.04 6.03 0.84
C PHE A 170 -9.65 7.22 -0.04
N ILE A 171 -10.32 7.32 -1.19
CA ILE A 171 -10.18 8.42 -2.16
C ILE A 171 -11.37 9.38 -2.08
N MET A 172 -11.09 10.69 -2.00
CA MET A 172 -12.06 11.79 -2.09
C MET A 172 -11.86 12.60 -3.38
N ASP A 173 -12.43 12.10 -4.49
CA ASP A 173 -12.38 12.74 -5.83
C ASP A 173 -13.73 13.34 -6.29
N TYR A 174 -14.75 13.29 -5.42
CA TYR A 174 -16.06 13.90 -5.67
C TYR A 174 -16.16 15.34 -5.12
N THR A 175 -15.10 15.86 -4.49
CA THR A 175 -15.03 17.20 -3.91
C THR A 175 -13.79 17.93 -4.43
N ASN A 176 -13.91 19.23 -4.70
CA ASN A 176 -12.79 20.09 -5.11
C ASN A 176 -12.07 20.65 -3.87
N TYR A 177 -10.76 20.46 -3.81
CA TYR A 177 -9.86 20.91 -2.75
C TYR A 177 -8.87 22.00 -3.22
N ASP A 178 -9.15 22.76 -4.27
CA ASP A 178 -8.26 23.79 -4.82
C ASP A 178 -7.91 24.88 -3.79
N SER A 179 -8.78 25.11 -2.80
CA SER A 179 -8.47 25.97 -1.65
C SER A 179 -7.24 25.52 -0.85
N LYS A 180 -6.77 24.28 -1.05
CA LYS A 180 -5.55 23.72 -0.44
C LYS A 180 -4.31 23.91 -1.31
N ALA A 181 -4.44 24.33 -2.56
CA ALA A 181 -3.32 24.49 -3.49
C ALA A 181 -2.23 25.42 -2.94
N THR A 182 -2.65 26.50 -2.27
CA THR A 182 -1.80 27.54 -1.68
C THR A 182 -1.76 27.53 -0.15
N SER A 183 -2.51 26.64 0.50
CA SER A 183 -2.62 26.63 1.96
C SER A 183 -1.44 25.89 2.58
N THR A 184 -0.58 26.60 3.30
CA THR A 184 0.47 25.97 4.11
C THR A 184 -0.18 25.18 5.26
N SER A 185 -0.09 23.86 5.21
CA SER A 185 -0.62 22.99 6.26
C SER A 185 0.18 21.70 6.30
N SER A 186 0.79 21.41 7.45
CA SER A 186 1.48 20.14 7.71
C SER A 186 0.57 18.92 7.64
N SER A 187 -0.74 19.12 7.48
CA SER A 187 -1.68 18.01 7.32
C SER A 187 -1.65 17.40 5.92
N TYR A 188 -1.19 18.10 4.88
CA TYR A 188 -1.32 17.62 3.50
C TYR A 188 0.04 17.45 2.84
N SER A 189 0.28 16.27 2.26
CA SER A 189 1.36 16.03 1.30
C SER A 189 0.86 16.24 -0.13
N THR A 190 1.77 16.47 -1.05
CA THR A 190 1.50 16.39 -2.49
C THR A 190 1.97 15.02 -2.99
N LEU A 191 1.11 14.29 -3.69
CA LEU A 191 1.46 12.96 -4.19
C LEU A 191 2.45 13.07 -5.35
N LEU A 192 3.68 12.62 -5.10
CA LEU A 192 4.77 12.58 -6.06
C LEU A 192 5.17 11.13 -6.33
N ILE A 193 5.47 10.87 -7.60
CA ILE A 193 5.95 9.57 -8.05
C ILE A 193 7.11 9.70 -9.02
N LYS A 194 7.87 8.62 -9.15
CA LYS A 194 8.87 8.44 -10.19
C LYS A 194 8.92 6.96 -10.58
N ASN A 195 9.58 6.66 -11.70
CA ASN A 195 9.81 5.27 -12.06
C ASN A 195 10.84 4.68 -11.08
N SER A 196 10.48 3.56 -10.46
CA SER A 196 11.42 2.88 -9.58
C SER A 196 12.58 2.32 -10.40
N SER A 197 13.80 2.40 -9.86
CA SER A 197 15.00 1.84 -10.49
C SER A 197 15.28 0.40 -10.09
N VAL A 198 14.30 -0.30 -9.50
CA VAL A 198 14.52 -1.63 -8.93
C VAL A 198 14.75 -2.62 -10.06
N THR A 199 15.93 -3.22 -10.07
CA THR A 199 16.21 -4.41 -10.85
C THR A 199 15.35 -5.54 -10.29
N SER A 200 14.41 -6.07 -11.09
CA SER A 200 13.52 -7.18 -10.74
C SER A 200 14.19 -8.18 -9.79
N VAL A 201 13.66 -8.34 -8.58
CA VAL A 201 14.11 -9.38 -7.66
C VAL A 201 13.79 -10.72 -8.32
N PRO A 202 14.77 -11.62 -8.52
CA PRO A 202 14.49 -12.94 -9.10
C PRO A 202 13.45 -13.65 -8.26
N GLU A 203 12.44 -14.21 -8.90
CA GLU A 203 11.38 -14.99 -8.25
C GLU A 203 11.99 -15.96 -7.23
N PRO A 204 11.36 -16.15 -6.04
CA PRO A 204 11.91 -16.99 -5.00
C PRO A 204 12.20 -18.39 -5.55
N SER A 205 13.32 -18.96 -5.10
CA SER A 205 13.85 -20.25 -5.55
C SER A 205 12.90 -21.44 -5.30
N THR A 206 11.70 -21.20 -4.79
CA THR A 206 10.63 -22.17 -4.58
C THR A 206 10.25 -22.90 -5.85
N LEU A 207 10.22 -22.25 -7.01
CA LEU A 207 9.96 -22.96 -8.29
C LEU A 207 11.10 -23.91 -8.64
N ALA A 208 12.35 -23.49 -8.42
CA ALA A 208 13.52 -24.33 -8.65
C ALA A 208 13.59 -25.50 -7.66
N ILE A 209 13.30 -25.27 -6.38
CA ILE A 209 13.25 -26.30 -5.33
C ILE A 209 12.10 -27.28 -5.61
N PHE A 210 10.93 -26.78 -6.02
CA PHE A 210 9.79 -27.62 -6.42
C PHE A 210 10.13 -28.50 -7.62
N ALA A 211 10.73 -27.92 -8.67
CA ALA A 211 11.18 -28.66 -9.84
C ALA A 211 12.21 -29.73 -9.47
N LEU A 212 13.21 -29.40 -8.64
CA LEU A 212 14.19 -30.36 -8.13
C LEU A 212 13.53 -31.49 -7.31
N GLY A 213 12.51 -31.16 -6.52
CA GLY A 213 11.69 -32.15 -5.80
C GLY A 213 10.98 -33.13 -6.75
N ILE A 214 10.36 -32.62 -7.82
CA ILE A 214 9.72 -33.46 -8.85
C ILE A 214 10.76 -34.34 -9.55
N PHE A 215 11.90 -33.80 -9.96
CA PHE A 215 12.97 -34.58 -10.60
C PHE A 215 13.53 -35.67 -9.68
N GLY A 216 13.71 -35.37 -8.38
CA GLY A 216 14.09 -36.37 -7.38
C GLY A 216 13.08 -37.51 -7.25
N ILE A 217 11.78 -37.22 -7.34
CA ILE A 217 10.72 -38.24 -7.30
C ILE A 217 10.67 -39.05 -8.61
N ALA A 218 10.77 -38.37 -9.76
CA ALA A 218 10.70 -39.00 -11.07
C ALA A 218 11.90 -39.92 -11.35
N SER A 219 13.11 -39.52 -10.98
CA SER A 219 14.33 -40.33 -11.13
C SER A 219 14.25 -41.66 -10.38
N ARG A 220 13.56 -41.68 -9.22
CA ARG A 220 13.36 -42.91 -8.43
C ARG A 220 12.42 -43.92 -9.08
N LYS A 221 11.55 -43.49 -10.01
CA LYS A 221 10.67 -44.38 -10.78
C LYS A 221 11.33 -44.94 -12.05
N LEU A 222 12.37 -44.29 -12.57
CA LEU A 222 13.08 -44.70 -13.78
C LEU A 222 14.25 -45.66 -13.52
N LEU A 223 14.65 -45.83 -12.25
CA LEU A 223 15.71 -46.75 -11.82
C LEU A 223 15.18 -48.12 -11.32
N LYS A 224 13.94 -48.47 -11.69
CA LYS A 224 13.35 -49.79 -11.45
C LYS A 224 13.02 -50.49 -12.75
#